data_AF-A0A5C8LMV9-F1
#
_entry.id   AF-A0A5C8LMV9-F1
#
_cell.length_a   1.000
_cell.length_b   1.000
_cell.length_c   1.000
_cell.angle_alpha   90.00
_cell.angle_beta   90.00
_cell.angle_gamma   90.00
#
_symmetry.space_group_name_H-M   'P 1'
#
loop_
_entity.id
_entity.type
_entity.pdbx_description
1 polymer ?
#
loop_
_entity_poly.entity_id
_entity_poly.type
_entity_poly.pdbx_seq_one_letter_code
_entity_poly.pdbx_strand_id
1 'polypeptide(L)'
;MMQEDDRVLVDAALEVVKPKKTISLKYNHQYYKLNPNFDDMFFLKWKEVSMIKDYLNGGNMSLEKVMNILKFVYKINTRNQFFNCSVFDVFAAYAWILEGVNEIFKAEKMKLFKKPTHKQINAGIEDFDQLGEVPSIDNMASGNILKWDEVQEMPYGLVMRKMLLNRVQSEYEERLAKQK
;
A
#
# COMPACT_ATOMS: atom_id res chain seq x y z
N MET A 1 -11.43 0.93 23.86
CA MET A 1 -10.40 0.70 24.87
C MET A 1 -9.35 -0.34 24.44
N MET A 2 -9.69 -1.54 23.94
CA MET A 2 -8.65 -2.53 23.54
C MET A 2 -7.79 -2.19 22.29
N GLN A 3 -8.15 -1.21 21.46
CA GLN A 3 -7.47 -0.96 20.17
C GLN A 3 -6.32 0.07 20.24
N GLU A 4 -6.24 0.88 21.30
CA GLU A 4 -5.16 1.85 21.50
C GLU A 4 -3.88 1.16 21.95
N ASP A 5 -4.00 0.15 22.83
CA ASP A 5 -2.88 -0.62 23.35
C ASP A 5 -2.16 -1.41 22.26
N ASP A 6 -2.90 -1.98 21.29
CA ASP A 6 -2.34 -2.73 20.15
C ASP A 6 -1.41 -1.85 19.30
N ARG A 7 -1.76 -0.57 19.09
CA ARG A 7 -0.94 0.36 18.30
C ARG A 7 0.38 0.68 18.98
N VAL A 8 0.34 1.01 20.27
CA VAL A 8 1.54 1.32 21.07
C VAL A 8 2.51 0.14 21.07
N LEU A 9 1.99 -1.09 21.17
CA LEU A 9 2.80 -2.30 21.13
C LEU A 9 3.45 -2.54 19.76
N VAL A 10 2.70 -2.31 18.67
CA VAL A 10 3.25 -2.43 17.31
C VAL A 10 4.32 -1.37 17.06
N ASP A 11 4.08 -0.13 17.45
CA ASP A 11 5.03 0.97 17.27
C ASP A 11 6.31 0.74 18.09
N ALA A 12 6.18 0.33 19.36
CA ALA A 12 7.32 -0.03 20.20
C ALA A 12 8.10 -1.23 19.64
N ALA A 13 7.43 -2.22 19.03
CA ALA A 13 8.11 -3.33 18.37
C ALA A 13 8.85 -2.89 17.10
N LEU A 14 8.29 -1.96 16.33
CA LEU A 14 8.91 -1.42 15.12
C LEU A 14 10.16 -0.59 15.42
N GLU A 15 10.23 0.12 16.55
CA GLU A 15 11.43 0.88 16.96
C GLU A 15 12.65 0.00 17.23
N VAL A 16 12.42 -1.23 17.70
CA VAL A 16 13.49 -2.13 18.16
C VAL A 16 13.93 -3.10 17.06
N VAL A 17 13.08 -3.35 16.05
CA VAL A 17 13.28 -4.42 15.09
C VAL A 17 13.84 -3.92 13.76
N LYS A 18 14.92 -4.56 13.29
CA LYS A 18 15.48 -4.28 11.96
C LYS A 18 14.67 -4.97 10.86
N PRO A 19 14.41 -4.29 9.72
CA PRO A 19 13.71 -4.87 8.58
C PRO A 19 14.37 -6.16 8.11
N LYS A 20 13.59 -7.23 7.95
CA LYS A 20 14.08 -8.53 7.50
C LYS A 20 13.07 -9.22 6.61
N LYS A 21 13.52 -9.67 5.43
CA LYS A 21 12.67 -10.34 4.44
C LYS A 21 12.27 -11.77 4.80
N THR A 22 12.85 -12.40 5.81
CA THR A 22 12.66 -13.84 6.04
C THR A 22 12.00 -14.09 7.38
N ILE A 23 10.96 -14.91 7.39
CA ILE A 23 10.29 -15.33 8.62
C ILE A 23 10.68 -16.76 8.97
N SER A 24 11.16 -16.98 10.20
CA SER A 24 11.43 -18.33 10.69
C SER A 24 10.14 -18.93 11.27
N LEU A 25 9.69 -20.05 10.69
CA LEU A 25 8.53 -20.81 11.14
C LEU A 25 9.00 -22.13 11.76
N LYS A 26 8.54 -22.43 12.97
CA LYS A 26 8.83 -23.70 13.64
C LYS A 26 7.69 -24.69 13.40
N TYR A 27 7.98 -25.80 12.71
CA TYR A 27 7.01 -26.87 12.50
C TYR A 27 7.67 -28.23 12.72
N ASN A 28 7.05 -29.11 13.50
CA ASN A 28 7.58 -30.44 13.83
C ASN A 28 9.06 -30.42 14.27
N HIS A 29 9.42 -29.49 15.18
CA HIS A 29 10.79 -29.32 15.70
C HIS A 29 11.86 -28.91 14.67
N GLN A 30 11.46 -28.61 13.43
CA GLN A 30 12.32 -28.08 12.39
C GLN A 30 11.99 -26.61 12.09
N TYR A 31 13.01 -25.84 11.72
CA TYR A 31 12.89 -24.44 11.36
C TYR A 31 12.83 -24.30 9.84
N TYR A 32 11.74 -23.74 9.34
CA TYR A 32 11.53 -23.40 7.94
C TYR A 32 11.69 -21.89 7.75
N LYS A 33 12.38 -21.48 6.69
CA LYS A 33 12.46 -20.07 6.30
C LYS A 33 11.38 -19.77 5.26
N LEU A 34 10.47 -18.86 5.61
CA LEU A 34 9.50 -18.30 4.69
C LEU A 34 10.12 -17.06 4.03
N ASN A 35 10.14 -17.08 2.70
CA ASN A 35 10.50 -15.94 1.87
C ASN A 35 9.22 -15.25 1.37
N PRO A 36 9.28 -13.94 1.07
CA PRO A 36 8.13 -13.24 0.54
C PRO A 36 7.82 -13.80 -0.86
N ASN A 37 6.55 -13.77 -1.23
CA ASN A 37 6.10 -14.23 -2.54
C ASN A 37 6.54 -13.31 -3.68
N PHE A 38 6.96 -12.08 -3.34
CA PHE A 38 7.43 -11.07 -4.28
C PHE A 38 8.66 -10.39 -3.69
N ASP A 39 9.64 -10.10 -4.54
CA ASP A 39 10.86 -9.39 -4.14
C ASP A 39 10.62 -7.89 -3.93
N ASP A 40 9.56 -7.37 -4.53
CA ASP A 40 9.22 -5.95 -4.60
C ASP A 40 7.74 -5.70 -4.27
N MET A 41 7.47 -4.65 -3.49
CA MET A 41 6.13 -4.24 -3.07
C MET A 41 5.28 -3.73 -4.24
N PHE A 42 5.87 -3.32 -5.36
CA PHE A 42 5.11 -2.93 -6.56
C PHE A 42 4.27 -4.07 -7.16
N PHE A 43 4.52 -5.33 -6.78
CA PHE A 43 3.69 -6.47 -7.18
C PHE A 43 2.45 -6.68 -6.31
N LEU A 44 2.34 -5.99 -5.16
CA LEU A 44 1.14 -6.00 -4.35
C LEU A 44 -0.04 -5.44 -5.12
N LYS A 45 -1.25 -5.90 -4.78
CA LYS A 45 -2.47 -5.37 -5.37
C LYS A 45 -2.71 -3.95 -4.87
N TRP A 46 -3.39 -3.12 -5.67
CA TRP A 46 -3.70 -1.76 -5.24
C TRP A 46 -4.44 -1.75 -3.91
N LYS A 47 -5.48 -2.57 -3.72
CA LYS A 47 -6.19 -2.65 -2.43
C LYS A 47 -5.28 -2.94 -1.23
N GLU A 48 -4.24 -3.76 -1.43
CA GLU A 48 -3.30 -4.14 -0.37
C GLU A 48 -2.39 -2.95 -0.03
N VAL A 49 -1.93 -2.24 -1.06
CA VAL A 49 -1.15 -1.01 -0.89
C VAL A 49 -1.99 0.10 -0.23
N SER A 50 -3.25 0.30 -0.65
CA SER A 50 -4.15 1.29 -0.05
C SER A 50 -4.40 1.00 1.44
N MET A 51 -4.67 -0.26 1.80
CA MET A 51 -4.80 -0.64 3.20
C MET A 51 -3.54 -0.30 4.00
N ILE A 52 -2.34 -0.56 3.44
CA ILE A 52 -1.07 -0.24 4.13
C ILE A 52 -0.85 1.27 4.25
N LYS A 53 -1.21 2.05 3.23
CA LYS A 53 -1.16 3.52 3.29
C LYS A 53 -2.12 4.09 4.34
N ASP A 54 -3.32 3.56 4.45
CA ASP A 54 -4.28 3.97 5.48
C ASP A 54 -3.72 3.73 6.89
N TYR A 55 -2.94 2.66 7.07
CA TYR A 55 -2.21 2.42 8.33
C TYR A 55 -1.13 3.48 8.56
N LEU A 56 -0.33 3.82 7.55
CA LEU A 56 0.70 4.87 7.66
C LEU A 56 0.11 6.25 8.00
N ASN A 57 -1.08 6.55 7.50
CA ASN A 57 -1.74 7.86 7.67
C ASN A 57 -2.59 7.97 8.95
N GLY A 58 -2.53 6.98 9.85
CA GLY A 58 -3.10 7.10 11.20
C GLY A 58 -4.27 6.15 11.52
N GLY A 59 -4.56 5.16 10.68
CA GLY A 59 -5.57 4.14 10.98
C GLY A 59 -5.22 3.28 12.21
N ASN A 60 -6.22 2.91 13.01
CA ASN A 60 -6.04 2.03 14.17
C ASN A 60 -5.42 0.69 13.74
N MET A 61 -4.24 0.40 14.29
CA MET A 61 -3.47 -0.81 14.04
C MET A 61 -3.95 -1.95 14.96
N SER A 62 -4.22 -3.12 14.40
CA SER A 62 -4.54 -4.33 15.17
C SER A 62 -3.71 -5.49 14.67
N LEU A 63 -3.36 -6.42 15.55
CA LEU A 63 -2.61 -7.64 15.21
C LEU A 63 -3.28 -8.46 14.10
N GLU A 64 -4.61 -8.40 13.99
CA GLU A 64 -5.33 -9.08 12.90
C GLU A 64 -4.99 -8.49 11.52
N LYS A 65 -4.78 -7.18 11.45
CA LYS A 65 -4.39 -6.49 10.21
C LYS A 65 -2.95 -6.82 9.83
N VAL A 66 -2.02 -6.85 10.79
CA VAL A 66 -0.63 -7.33 10.58
C VAL A 66 -0.66 -8.75 10.02
N MET A 67 -1.44 -9.63 10.64
CA MET A 67 -1.58 -11.01 10.20
C MET A 67 -2.07 -11.06 8.76
N ASN A 68 -3.12 -10.32 8.41
CA ASN A 68 -3.67 -10.29 7.05
C ASN A 68 -2.65 -9.82 6.01
N ILE A 69 -1.90 -8.74 6.28
CA ILE A 69 -0.82 -8.26 5.40
C ILE A 69 0.21 -9.37 5.17
N LEU A 70 0.63 -10.05 6.24
CA LEU A 70 1.61 -11.13 6.14
C LEU A 70 1.06 -12.38 5.42
N LYS A 71 -0.26 -12.63 5.47
CA LYS A 71 -0.87 -13.68 4.64
C LYS A 71 -0.68 -13.39 3.16
N PHE A 72 -0.89 -12.14 2.74
CA PHE A 72 -0.72 -11.75 1.34
C PHE A 72 0.74 -11.84 0.89
N VAL A 73 1.68 -11.37 1.72
CA VAL A 73 3.10 -11.32 1.35
C VAL A 73 3.80 -12.68 1.46
N TYR A 74 3.51 -13.47 2.50
CA TYR A 74 4.25 -14.72 2.80
C TYR A 74 3.42 -16.00 2.61
N LYS A 75 2.19 -15.91 2.07
CA LYS A 75 1.25 -17.05 1.90
C LYS A 75 0.99 -17.82 3.20
N ILE A 76 0.94 -17.11 4.33
CA ILE A 76 0.60 -17.70 5.63
C ILE A 76 -0.90 -17.96 5.65
N ASN A 77 -1.30 -19.20 5.34
CA ASN A 77 -2.71 -19.54 5.13
C ASN A 77 -3.44 -19.90 6.43
N THR A 78 -2.73 -20.20 7.52
CA THR A 78 -3.34 -20.69 8.77
C THR A 78 -2.87 -19.90 9.99
N ARG A 79 -3.79 -19.64 10.93
CA ARG A 79 -3.50 -18.97 12.21
C ARG A 79 -2.39 -19.70 13.00
N ASN A 80 -2.36 -21.03 12.94
CA ASN A 80 -1.33 -21.84 13.56
C ASN A 80 0.07 -21.62 12.95
N GLN A 81 0.16 -21.35 11.64
CA GLN A 81 1.43 -21.02 11.02
C GLN A 81 1.93 -19.66 11.51
N PHE A 82 1.03 -18.68 11.66
CA PHE A 82 1.35 -17.36 12.21
C PHE A 82 1.87 -17.44 13.66
N PHE A 83 1.19 -18.21 14.54
CA PHE A 83 1.65 -18.39 15.92
C PHE A 83 2.96 -19.19 16.05
N ASN A 84 3.28 -20.01 15.04
CA ASN A 84 4.53 -20.75 14.98
C ASN A 84 5.70 -19.92 14.39
N CYS A 85 5.44 -18.70 13.94
CA CYS A 85 6.47 -17.76 13.51
C CYS A 85 7.09 -17.04 14.71
N SER A 86 8.38 -16.71 14.60
CA SER A 86 9.04 -15.84 15.57
C SER A 86 8.40 -14.45 15.54
N VAL A 87 7.95 -13.96 16.71
CA VAL A 87 7.36 -12.62 16.87
C VAL A 87 8.31 -11.53 16.35
N PHE A 88 9.61 -11.66 16.63
CA PHE A 88 10.62 -10.73 16.12
C PHE A 88 10.74 -10.77 14.59
N ASP A 89 10.69 -11.96 13.98
CA ASP A 89 10.76 -12.07 12.52
C ASP A 89 9.49 -11.53 11.86
N VAL A 90 8.32 -11.70 12.50
CA VAL A 90 7.03 -11.17 12.05
C VAL A 90 7.06 -9.64 12.00
N PHE A 91 7.50 -8.99 13.08
CA PHE A 91 7.65 -7.54 13.10
C PHE A 91 8.76 -7.05 12.17
N ALA A 92 9.83 -7.82 11.99
CA ALA A 92 10.90 -7.49 11.06
C ALA A 92 10.44 -7.54 9.59
N ALA A 93 9.63 -8.55 9.25
CA ALA A 93 8.99 -8.66 7.95
C ALA A 93 7.97 -7.54 7.73
N TYR A 94 7.22 -7.18 8.77
CA TYR A 94 6.29 -6.06 8.71
C TYR A 94 7.01 -4.72 8.51
N ALA A 95 8.10 -4.46 9.24
CA ALA A 95 8.94 -3.28 9.04
C ALA A 95 9.47 -3.17 7.60
N TRP A 96 9.91 -4.30 7.02
CA TRP A 96 10.34 -4.33 5.61
C TRP A 96 9.20 -3.99 4.63
N ILE A 97 7.98 -4.48 4.88
CA ILE A 97 6.81 -4.15 4.06
C ILE A 97 6.50 -2.65 4.16
N LEU A 98 6.54 -2.09 5.37
CA LEU A 98 6.32 -0.66 5.60
C LEU A 98 7.33 0.20 4.85
N GLU A 99 8.61 -0.17 4.87
CA GLU A 99 9.65 0.52 4.10
C GLU A 99 9.34 0.49 2.60
N GLY A 100 9.01 -0.67 2.05
CA GLY A 100 8.71 -0.78 0.62
C GLY A 100 7.44 -0.01 0.21
N VAL A 101 6.40 0.04 1.06
CA VAL A 101 5.22 0.88 0.79
C VAL A 101 5.52 2.37 0.94
N ASN A 102 6.41 2.76 1.87
CA ASN A 102 6.88 4.13 1.96
C ASN A 102 7.69 4.55 0.72
N GLU A 103 8.44 3.63 0.11
CA GLU A 103 9.08 3.88 -1.20
C GLU A 103 8.07 4.11 -2.31
N ILE A 104 6.99 3.30 -2.35
CA ILE A 104 5.85 3.54 -3.25
C ILE A 104 5.29 4.95 -3.03
N PHE A 105 4.99 5.32 -1.78
CA PHE A 105 4.43 6.63 -1.45
C PHE A 105 5.33 7.80 -1.88
N LYS A 106 6.65 7.68 -1.65
CA LYS A 106 7.63 8.65 -2.14
C LYS A 106 7.61 8.73 -3.67
N ALA A 107 7.58 7.59 -4.35
CA ALA A 107 7.56 7.53 -5.80
C ALA A 107 6.28 8.15 -6.39
N GLU A 108 5.12 7.94 -5.77
CA GLU A 108 3.86 8.61 -6.11
C GLU A 108 3.98 10.12 -5.96
N LYS A 109 4.41 10.59 -4.78
CA LYS A 109 4.55 12.02 -4.50
C LYS A 109 5.52 12.70 -5.46
N MET A 110 6.56 12.02 -5.91
CA MET A 110 7.51 12.57 -6.89
C MET A 110 6.97 12.53 -8.33
N LYS A 111 6.30 11.44 -8.73
CA LYS A 111 5.98 11.18 -10.15
C LYS A 111 4.56 11.50 -10.55
N LEU A 112 3.62 11.52 -9.61
CA LEU A 112 2.19 11.74 -9.85
C LEU A 112 1.70 13.09 -9.33
N PHE A 113 2.45 13.74 -8.42
CA PHE A 113 2.09 15.06 -7.93
C PHE A 113 2.09 16.09 -9.06
N LYS A 114 0.95 16.75 -9.25
CA LYS A 114 0.78 17.90 -10.15
C LYS A 114 0.26 19.06 -9.32
N LYS A 115 0.98 20.19 -9.36
CA LYS A 115 0.51 21.41 -8.69
C LYS A 115 -0.81 21.85 -9.34
N PRO A 116 -1.90 22.02 -8.58
CA PRO A 116 -3.15 22.51 -9.11
C PRO A 116 -2.99 23.89 -9.76
N THR A 117 -3.66 24.10 -10.89
CA THR A 117 -3.71 25.42 -11.54
C THR A 117 -4.71 26.33 -10.82
N HIS A 118 -4.54 27.65 -10.85
CA HIS A 118 -5.51 28.60 -10.28
C HIS A 118 -6.96 28.35 -10.71
N LYS A 119 -7.19 27.94 -11.96
CA LYS A 119 -8.53 27.56 -12.45
C LYS A 119 -9.10 26.33 -11.75
N GLN A 120 -8.26 25.34 -11.42
CA GLN A 120 -8.67 24.11 -10.75
C GLN A 120 -8.94 24.37 -9.26
N ILE A 121 -8.13 25.22 -8.62
CA ILE A 121 -8.38 25.68 -7.25
C ILE A 121 -9.74 26.37 -7.18
N ASN A 122 -10.00 27.32 -8.08
CA ASN A 122 -11.29 28.03 -8.14
C ASN A 122 -12.47 27.12 -8.49
N ALA A 123 -12.22 25.96 -9.10
CA ALA A 123 -13.24 24.96 -9.43
C ALA A 123 -13.51 23.98 -8.29
N GLY A 124 -12.85 24.13 -7.13
CA GLY A 124 -13.07 23.26 -5.97
C GLY A 124 -12.29 21.95 -6.05
N ILE A 125 -11.04 21.94 -6.54
CA ILE A 125 -10.23 20.71 -6.56
C ILE A 125 -10.07 20.06 -5.17
N GLU A 126 -10.21 20.85 -4.10
CA GLU A 126 -10.19 20.42 -2.70
C GLU A 126 -11.36 19.47 -2.36
N ASP A 127 -12.47 19.53 -3.10
CA ASP A 127 -13.61 18.60 -2.90
C ASP A 127 -13.22 17.15 -3.23
N PHE A 128 -12.23 16.95 -4.10
CA PHE A 128 -11.70 15.63 -4.42
C PHE A 128 -10.83 15.04 -3.31
N ASP A 129 -10.23 15.88 -2.46
CA ASP A 129 -9.38 15.41 -1.36
C ASP A 129 -10.19 14.61 -0.32
N GLN A 130 -11.47 14.94 -0.16
CA GLN A 130 -12.40 14.21 0.72
C GLN A 130 -12.68 12.78 0.23
N LEU A 131 -12.52 12.52 -1.06
CA LEU A 131 -12.80 11.23 -1.69
C LEU A 131 -11.57 10.31 -1.73
N GLY A 132 -10.41 10.78 -1.24
CA GLY A 132 -9.19 9.99 -1.16
C GLY A 132 -8.78 9.38 -2.51
N GLU A 133 -8.65 8.05 -2.57
CA GLU A 133 -8.22 7.36 -3.79
C GLU A 133 -9.37 7.09 -4.80
N VAL A 134 -10.64 7.35 -4.44
CA VAL A 134 -11.80 7.05 -5.29
C VAL A 134 -11.73 7.71 -6.68
N PRO A 135 -11.37 8.99 -6.83
CA PRO A 135 -11.26 9.61 -8.16
C PRO A 135 -10.20 8.93 -9.04
N SER A 136 -9.14 8.43 -8.42
CA SER A 136 -8.08 7.71 -9.11
C SER A 136 -8.55 6.33 -9.58
N ILE A 137 -9.32 5.61 -8.74
CA ILE A 137 -9.91 4.33 -9.08
C ILE A 137 -10.93 4.50 -10.21
N ASP A 138 -11.79 5.52 -10.11
CA ASP A 138 -12.82 5.78 -11.11
C ASP A 138 -12.22 6.16 -12.46
N ASN A 139 -11.17 6.99 -12.47
CA ASN A 139 -10.42 7.31 -13.69
C ASN A 139 -9.85 6.04 -14.35
N MET A 140 -9.27 5.14 -13.54
CA MET A 140 -8.73 3.87 -14.01
C MET A 140 -9.81 2.92 -14.54
N ALA A 141 -11.01 2.98 -13.97
CA ALA A 141 -12.18 2.24 -14.41
C ALA A 141 -12.96 2.91 -15.55
N SER A 142 -12.54 4.11 -15.99
CA SER A 142 -13.25 4.93 -16.99
C SER A 142 -14.70 5.24 -16.60
N GLY A 143 -14.97 5.52 -15.32
CA GLY A 143 -16.31 5.83 -14.82
C GLY A 143 -17.21 4.61 -14.57
N ASN A 144 -16.70 3.39 -14.79
CA ASN A 144 -17.50 2.18 -14.64
C ASN A 144 -17.29 1.53 -13.26
N ILE A 145 -18.26 1.73 -12.37
CA ILE A 145 -18.26 1.18 -11.01
C ILE A 145 -18.09 -0.35 -10.95
N LEU A 146 -18.61 -1.09 -11.94
CA LEU A 146 -18.50 -2.56 -11.96
C LEU A 146 -17.06 -3.04 -12.17
N LYS A 147 -16.17 -2.16 -12.63
CA LYS A 147 -14.75 -2.47 -12.85
C LYS A 147 -13.85 -2.01 -11.70
N TRP A 148 -14.41 -1.36 -10.67
CA TRP A 148 -13.61 -0.84 -9.55
C TRP A 148 -12.90 -1.96 -8.81
N ASP A 149 -13.58 -3.08 -8.56
CA ASP A 149 -12.99 -4.25 -7.92
C ASP A 149 -11.85 -4.84 -8.77
N GLU A 150 -12.06 -4.94 -10.10
CA GLU A 150 -11.02 -5.43 -11.01
C GLU A 150 -9.77 -4.55 -10.98
N VAL A 151 -9.95 -3.22 -10.95
CA VAL A 151 -8.86 -2.24 -10.85
C VAL A 151 -8.11 -2.39 -9.52
N GLN A 152 -8.83 -2.60 -8.42
CA GLN A 152 -8.25 -2.78 -7.10
C GLN A 152 -7.45 -4.08 -6.95
N GLU A 153 -7.79 -5.10 -7.73
CA GLU A 153 -7.06 -6.38 -7.79
C GLU A 153 -5.79 -6.32 -8.65
N MET A 154 -5.58 -5.24 -9.42
CA MET A 154 -4.41 -5.12 -10.28
C MET A 154 -3.12 -4.89 -9.47
N PRO A 155 -1.96 -5.41 -9.94
CA PRO A 155 -0.67 -5.08 -9.38
C PRO A 155 -0.43 -3.56 -9.41
N TYR A 156 -0.05 -3.02 -8.26
CA TYR A 156 0.09 -1.59 -8.05
C TYR A 156 1.13 -0.95 -9.00
N GLY A 157 2.21 -1.66 -9.34
CA GLY A 157 3.19 -1.20 -10.32
C GLY A 157 2.61 -0.96 -11.72
N LEU A 158 1.61 -1.75 -12.14
CA LEU A 158 0.91 -1.52 -13.41
C LEU A 158 -0.02 -0.31 -13.32
N VAL A 159 -0.77 -0.20 -12.22
CA VAL A 159 -1.63 0.94 -11.92
C VAL A 159 -0.82 2.24 -11.93
N MET A 160 0.29 2.29 -11.21
CA MET A 160 1.15 3.47 -11.10
C MET A 160 1.70 3.89 -12.47
N ARG A 161 2.11 2.94 -13.32
CA ARG A 161 2.56 3.23 -14.70
C ARG A 161 1.44 3.82 -15.55
N LYS A 162 0.21 3.31 -15.40
CA LYS A 162 -0.95 3.84 -16.13
C LYS A 162 -1.33 5.24 -15.65
N MET A 163 -1.31 5.50 -14.34
CA MET A 163 -1.49 6.85 -13.79
C MET A 163 -0.44 7.83 -14.31
N LEU A 164 0.83 7.40 -14.37
CA LEU A 164 1.91 8.20 -14.91
C LEU A 164 1.67 8.52 -16.40
N LEU A 165 1.24 7.55 -17.20
CA LEU A 165 0.88 7.76 -18.60
C LEU A 165 -0.25 8.79 -18.72
N ASN A 166 -1.32 8.64 -17.94
CA ASN A 166 -2.47 9.57 -17.96
C ASN A 166 -2.03 11.00 -17.59
N ARG A 167 -1.13 11.16 -16.61
CA ARG A 167 -0.55 12.47 -16.26
C ARG A 167 0.21 13.08 -17.44
N VAL A 168 1.13 12.32 -18.04
CA VAL A 168 1.96 12.80 -19.16
C VAL A 168 1.10 13.16 -20.38
N GLN A 169 0.05 12.39 -20.65
CA GLN A 169 -0.92 12.69 -21.70
C GLN A 169 -1.68 13.99 -21.42
N SER A 170 -2.21 14.16 -20.20
CA SER A 170 -2.88 15.40 -19.79
C SER A 170 -1.96 16.63 -19.91
N GLU A 171 -0.69 16.51 -19.51
CA GLU A 171 0.30 17.60 -19.66
C GLU A 171 0.64 17.91 -21.12
N TYR A 172 0.65 16.89 -21.98
CA TYR A 172 0.83 17.08 -23.41
C TYR A 172 -0.38 17.83 -24.01
N GLU A 173 -1.60 17.40 -23.70
CA GLU A 173 -2.83 18.04 -24.17
C GLU A 173 -2.97 19.49 -23.69
N GLU A 174 -2.65 19.76 -22.43
CA GLU A 174 -2.64 21.12 -21.88
C GLU A 174 -1.62 22.03 -22.58
N ARG A 175 -0.43 21.51 -22.91
CA ARG A 175 0.58 22.27 -23.67
C ARG A 175 0.12 22.54 -25.10
N LEU A 176 -0.49 21.55 -25.74
CA LEU A 176 -1.05 21.70 -27.08
C LEU A 176 -2.20 22.72 -27.11
N ALA A 177 -3.08 22.70 -26.10
CA ALA A 177 -4.20 23.63 -26.00
C ALA A 177 -3.75 25.09 -25.78
N LYS A 178 -2.62 25.32 -25.09
CA LYS A 178 -2.03 26.66 -24.89
C LYS A 178 -1.34 27.23 -26.13
N GLN A 179 -1.05 26.40 -27.14
CA GLN A 179 -0.43 26.83 -28.40
C GLN A 179 -1.45 27.23 -29.47
N LYS A 180 -2.74 27.05 -29.21
CA LYS A 180 -3.85 27.53 -30.04
C LYS A 180 -4.36 28.87 -29.49
#